data_AF-A0A354U545-F1
#
_entry.id   AF-A0A354U545-F1
#
_cell.length_a   1.000
_cell.length_b   1.000
_cell.length_c   1.000
_cell.angle_alpha   90.00
_cell.angle_beta   90.00
_cell.angle_gamma   90.00
#
_symmetry.space_group_name_H-M   'P 1'
#
loop_
_entity.id
_entity.type
_entity.pdbx_description
1 polymer ?
#
loop_
_entity_poly.entity_id
_entity_poly.type
_entity_poly.pdbx_seq_one_letter_code
_entity_poly.pdbx_strand_id
1 'polypeptide(L)'
;QFVAPEENGGKSAVFLRGTHRKEFPSEIRGIPVNRVVKRIFFYHGMCYNTENGKVLTYRLNFADGQVREIPVYAGSEIADWKIVPGAKTFNEPLRAIAGKAYPPMAKEQWGEGAGGFLFVWENDVRRKGVTNQDVDQLGLAELRSIDIVSAGRATPIVFAITVEE
;
A
#
# COMPACT_ATOMS: atom_id res chain seq x y z
N GLN A 1 2.24 4.71 11.99
CA GLN A 1 3.21 4.00 11.13
C GLN A 1 3.17 2.52 11.46
N PHE A 2 2.85 1.65 10.50
CA PHE A 2 2.66 0.21 10.73
C PHE A 2 3.88 -0.67 10.36
N VAL A 3 5.02 -0.06 10.00
CA VAL A 3 6.32 -0.74 9.88
C VAL A 3 7.28 -0.04 10.85
N ALA A 4 7.70 -0.74 11.91
CA ALA A 4 8.56 -0.24 12.99
C ALA A 4 9.89 -1.02 13.01
N PRO A 5 10.94 -0.55 12.30
CA PRO A 5 12.21 -1.27 12.20
C PRO A 5 12.86 -1.56 13.55
N GLU A 6 12.77 -0.62 14.48
CA GLU A 6 13.28 -0.72 15.85
C GLU A 6 12.69 -1.93 16.60
N GLU A 7 11.44 -2.29 16.29
CA GLU A 7 10.70 -3.40 16.91
C GLU A 7 10.75 -4.69 16.08
N ASN A 8 11.35 -4.66 14.88
CA ASN A 8 11.36 -5.77 13.92
C ASN A 8 12.78 -6.10 13.41
N GLY A 9 13.78 -6.04 14.31
CA GLY A 9 15.17 -6.42 14.00
C GLY A 9 15.76 -5.62 12.84
N GLY A 10 15.41 -4.34 12.73
CA GLY A 10 15.87 -3.42 11.68
C GLY A 10 15.14 -3.57 10.34
N LYS A 11 14.14 -4.44 10.21
CA LYS A 11 13.40 -4.63 8.96
C LYS A 11 12.46 -3.45 8.69
N SER A 12 12.65 -2.81 7.53
CA SER A 12 11.98 -1.56 7.16
C SER A 12 10.98 -1.67 6.01
N ALA A 13 10.75 -2.87 5.49
CA ALA A 13 9.79 -3.10 4.42
C ALA A 13 9.20 -4.51 4.49
N VAL A 14 7.97 -4.64 3.98
CA VAL A 14 7.28 -5.91 3.76
C VAL A 14 7.28 -6.20 2.27
N PHE A 15 7.78 -7.37 1.90
CA PHE A 15 7.73 -7.88 0.53
C PHE A 15 6.66 -8.97 0.44
N LEU A 16 5.85 -8.95 -0.62
CA LEU A 16 4.91 -10.01 -0.91
C LEU A 16 5.29 -10.77 -2.18
N ARG A 17 4.70 -11.95 -2.35
CA ARG A 17 4.93 -12.85 -3.47
C ARG A 17 4.81 -12.14 -4.82
N GLY A 18 5.72 -12.41 -5.74
CA GLY A 18 5.57 -12.10 -7.17
C GLY A 18 6.15 -13.22 -8.02
N THR A 19 6.04 -13.11 -9.34
CA THR A 19 6.54 -14.11 -10.31
C THR A 19 8.01 -14.44 -10.08
N HIS A 20 8.83 -13.42 -9.81
CA HIS A 20 10.28 -13.53 -9.59
C HIS A 20 10.67 -13.76 -8.12
N ARG A 21 9.71 -13.63 -7.20
CA ARG A 21 9.92 -13.76 -5.75
C ARG A 21 8.81 -14.60 -5.13
N LYS A 22 8.87 -15.91 -5.37
CA LYS A 22 7.83 -16.87 -4.98
C LYS A 22 7.87 -17.20 -3.49
N GLU A 23 9.03 -17.02 -2.86
CA GLU A 23 9.35 -17.29 -1.46
C GLU A 23 8.62 -16.35 -0.48
N PHE A 24 8.29 -15.14 -0.92
CA PHE A 24 7.56 -14.19 -0.08
C PHE A 24 6.10 -14.63 0.14
N PRO A 25 5.49 -14.18 1.26
CA PRO A 25 4.10 -14.50 1.55
C PRO A 25 3.17 -13.94 0.47
N SER A 26 2.15 -14.72 0.11
CA SER A 26 1.08 -14.23 -0.79
C SER A 26 0.16 -13.23 -0.11
N GLU A 27 0.13 -13.21 1.22
CA GLU A 27 -0.71 -12.32 1.99
C GLU A 27 -0.14 -12.03 3.38
N ILE A 28 -0.44 -10.85 3.90
CA ILE A 28 -0.28 -10.46 5.29
C ILE A 28 -1.67 -10.13 5.82
N ARG A 29 -2.05 -10.66 6.97
CA ARG A 29 -3.40 -10.48 7.53
C ARG A 29 -3.37 -9.84 8.90
N GLY A 30 -4.41 -9.08 9.21
CA GLY A 30 -4.72 -8.64 10.55
C GLY A 30 -3.82 -7.53 11.09
N ILE A 31 -3.26 -6.66 10.24
CA ILE A 31 -2.50 -5.49 10.70
C ILE A 31 -3.47 -4.60 11.50
N PRO A 32 -3.30 -4.45 12.82
CA PRO A 32 -4.31 -3.83 13.67
C PRO A 32 -4.36 -2.30 13.45
N VAL A 33 -5.58 -1.77 13.35
CA VAL A 33 -5.84 -0.32 13.24
C VAL A 33 -6.71 0.15 14.41
N ASN A 34 -7.86 -0.51 14.61
CA ASN A 34 -8.81 -0.34 15.71
C ASN A 34 -9.19 1.12 15.99
N ARG A 35 -9.61 1.86 14.96
CA ARG A 35 -10.07 3.25 15.09
C ARG A 35 -10.93 3.69 13.91
N VAL A 36 -11.66 4.78 14.09
CA VAL A 36 -12.34 5.48 13.01
C VAL A 36 -11.30 6.28 12.23
N VAL A 37 -11.20 6.05 10.92
CA VAL A 37 -10.20 6.69 10.05
C VAL A 37 -10.88 7.55 8.99
N LYS A 38 -10.32 8.72 8.68
CA LYS A 38 -10.72 9.55 7.54
C LYS A 38 -9.94 9.21 6.28
N ARG A 39 -8.62 9.00 6.43
CA ARG A 39 -7.72 8.68 5.31
C ARG A 39 -6.71 7.63 5.70
N ILE A 40 -6.32 6.81 4.72
CA ILE A 40 -5.24 5.84 4.84
C ILE A 40 -4.17 6.20 3.81
N PHE A 41 -2.93 6.25 4.27
CA PHE A 41 -1.76 6.58 3.48
C PHE A 41 -0.93 5.31 3.31
N PHE A 42 -0.75 4.90 2.06
CA PHE A 42 0.06 3.74 1.68
C PHE A 42 1.35 4.23 1.03
N TYR A 43 2.49 3.97 1.67
CA TYR A 43 3.80 4.19 1.07
C TYR A 43 4.37 2.86 0.60
N HIS A 44 4.38 2.67 -0.71
CA HIS A 44 4.65 1.38 -1.34
C HIS A 44 5.32 1.52 -2.71
N GLY A 45 5.89 0.44 -3.20
CA GLY A 45 6.43 0.32 -4.55
C GLY A 45 6.27 -1.11 -5.04
N MET A 46 6.72 -1.37 -6.26
CA MET A 46 6.81 -2.74 -6.77
C MET A 46 8.17 -2.99 -7.42
N CYS A 47 8.50 -4.25 -7.63
CA CYS A 47 9.62 -4.64 -8.47
C CYS A 47 9.23 -5.78 -9.42
N TYR A 48 10.03 -5.93 -10.47
CA TYR A 48 9.90 -6.98 -11.48
C TYR A 48 8.55 -6.93 -12.23
N ASN A 49 8.07 -5.72 -12.52
CA ASN A 49 6.88 -5.56 -13.33
C ASN A 49 7.18 -5.84 -14.80
N THR A 50 6.61 -6.90 -15.35
CA THR A 50 6.77 -7.27 -16.77
C THR A 50 5.60 -6.83 -17.63
N GLU A 51 4.48 -6.46 -17.03
CA GLU A 51 3.21 -6.16 -17.72
C GLU A 51 2.29 -5.31 -16.85
N ASN A 52 1.38 -4.55 -17.46
CA ASN A 52 0.38 -3.80 -16.71
C ASN A 52 -0.63 -4.73 -16.01
N GLY A 53 -1.08 -4.34 -14.83
CA GLY A 53 -2.12 -5.06 -14.10
C GLY A 53 -2.13 -4.85 -12.60
N LYS A 54 -2.99 -5.61 -11.92
CA LYS A 54 -3.12 -5.59 -10.46
C LYS A 54 -1.85 -6.15 -9.82
N VAL A 55 -1.33 -5.41 -8.83
CA VAL A 55 -0.11 -5.73 -8.08
C VAL A 55 -0.47 -6.32 -6.72
N LEU A 56 -1.39 -5.67 -6.01
CA LEU A 56 -1.89 -6.12 -4.72
C LEU A 56 -3.33 -5.64 -4.51
N THR A 57 -3.97 -6.15 -3.46
CA THR A 57 -5.21 -5.60 -2.88
C THR A 57 -4.94 -5.26 -1.41
N TYR A 58 -5.29 -4.05 -0.98
CA TYR A 58 -5.49 -3.77 0.44
C TYR A 58 -6.93 -4.15 0.79
N ARG A 59 -7.12 -5.04 1.75
CA ARG A 59 -8.44 -5.42 2.25
C ARG A 59 -8.65 -4.84 3.64
N LEU A 60 -9.61 -3.93 3.74
CA LEU A 60 -9.98 -3.24 4.96
C LEU A 60 -11.10 -4.00 5.66
N ASN A 61 -10.86 -4.47 6.88
CA ASN A 61 -11.82 -5.19 7.68
C ASN A 61 -12.38 -4.25 8.76
N PHE A 62 -13.66 -3.93 8.72
CA PHE A 62 -14.31 -3.04 9.68
C PHE A 62 -14.90 -3.81 10.87
N ALA A 63 -15.04 -3.13 12.01
CA ALA A 63 -15.50 -3.73 13.26
C ALA A 63 -16.94 -4.29 13.17
N ASP A 64 -17.79 -3.72 12.32
CA ASP A 64 -19.17 -4.17 12.05
C ASP A 64 -19.27 -5.24 10.94
N GLY A 65 -18.13 -5.86 10.61
CA GLY A 65 -18.00 -6.93 9.63
C GLY A 65 -18.08 -6.47 8.17
N GLN A 66 -18.14 -5.16 7.89
CA GLN A 66 -17.93 -4.67 6.52
C GLN A 66 -16.52 -4.93 6.04
N VAL A 67 -16.37 -5.13 4.72
CA VAL A 67 -15.08 -5.30 4.06
C VAL A 67 -15.01 -4.34 2.87
N ARG A 68 -13.91 -3.63 2.73
CA ARG A 68 -13.59 -2.86 1.52
C ARG A 68 -12.30 -3.37 0.90
N GLU A 69 -12.33 -3.66 -0.39
CA GLU A 69 -11.14 -4.01 -1.16
C GLU A 69 -10.68 -2.81 -1.98
N ILE A 70 -9.39 -2.50 -1.90
CA ILE A 70 -8.73 -1.44 -2.65
C ILE A 70 -7.70 -2.13 -3.57
N PRO A 71 -8.03 -2.37 -4.84
CA PRO A 71 -7.09 -2.93 -5.78
C PRO A 71 -6.06 -1.86 -6.19
N VAL A 72 -4.79 -2.26 -6.24
CA VAL A 72 -3.66 -1.41 -6.61
C VAL A 72 -3.09 -1.91 -7.92
N TYR A 73 -3.07 -1.04 -8.94
CA TYR A 73 -2.60 -1.34 -10.29
C TYR A 73 -1.29 -0.65 -10.62
N ALA A 74 -0.42 -1.38 -11.31
CA ALA A 74 0.81 -0.85 -11.90
C ALA A 74 0.49 0.34 -12.82
N GLY A 75 1.17 1.47 -12.59
CA GLY A 75 0.99 2.72 -13.34
C GLY A 75 -0.20 3.58 -12.88
N SER A 76 -1.04 3.11 -11.95
CA SER A 76 -2.16 3.88 -11.41
C SER A 76 -1.91 4.26 -9.96
N GLU A 77 -1.95 3.30 -9.03
CA GLU A 77 -1.72 3.56 -7.61
C GLU A 77 -0.27 3.28 -7.19
N ILE A 78 0.51 2.59 -8.03
CA ILE A 78 1.89 2.18 -7.71
C ILE A 78 2.78 2.16 -8.96
N ALA A 79 4.09 2.35 -8.79
CA ALA A 79 5.08 2.20 -9.84
C ALA A 79 6.34 1.47 -9.33
N ASP A 80 7.30 1.22 -10.23
CA ASP A 80 8.53 0.50 -9.90
C ASP A 80 9.38 1.31 -8.90
N TRP A 81 9.86 0.65 -7.85
CA TRP A 81 10.62 1.25 -6.76
C TRP A 81 12.00 1.77 -7.21
N LYS A 82 12.47 1.39 -8.40
CA LYS A 82 13.75 1.81 -8.99
C LYS A 82 13.58 2.88 -10.05
N ILE A 83 14.50 3.83 -10.06
CA ILE A 83 14.75 4.69 -11.22
C ILE A 83 15.61 3.89 -12.21
N VAL A 84 15.11 3.70 -13.43
CA VAL A 84 15.82 2.93 -14.47
C VAL A 84 17.11 3.63 -14.91
N PRO A 85 18.13 2.90 -15.41
CA PRO A 85 19.37 3.49 -15.92
C PRO A 85 19.13 4.62 -16.93
N GLY A 86 19.83 5.74 -16.77
CA GLY A 86 19.71 6.93 -17.62
C GLY A 86 18.48 7.83 -17.36
N ALA A 87 17.54 7.43 -16.51
CA ALA A 87 16.44 8.28 -16.08
C ALA A 87 16.82 9.16 -14.88
N LYS A 88 16.23 10.35 -14.80
CA LYS A 88 16.49 11.29 -13.68
C LYS A 88 15.47 11.18 -12.56
N THR A 89 14.28 10.67 -12.85
CA THR A 89 13.13 10.62 -11.94
C THR A 89 12.37 9.31 -12.11
N PHE A 90 11.46 9.01 -11.18
CA PHE A 90 10.53 7.90 -11.33
C PHE A 90 9.58 8.11 -12.51
N ASN A 91 9.02 7.00 -13.00
CA ASN A 91 7.81 7.03 -13.80
C ASN A 91 6.62 7.18 -12.84
N GLU A 92 6.07 8.39 -12.73
CA GLU A 92 4.99 8.66 -11.79
C GLU A 92 3.68 7.96 -12.21
N PRO A 93 3.00 7.28 -11.28
CA PRO A 93 1.71 6.65 -11.54
C PRO A 93 0.57 7.68 -11.44
N LEU A 94 -0.60 7.36 -12.01
CA LEU A 94 -1.71 8.33 -12.17
C LEU A 94 -2.31 8.88 -10.86
N ARG A 95 -2.29 8.09 -9.78
CA ARG A 95 -3.01 8.35 -8.53
C ARG A 95 -2.12 8.32 -7.29
N ALA A 96 -0.81 8.21 -7.45
CA ALA A 96 0.13 8.24 -6.35
C ALA A 96 1.29 9.16 -6.65
N ILE A 97 1.86 9.75 -5.59
CA ILE A 97 2.92 10.75 -5.71
C ILE A 97 4.25 10.08 -5.37
N ALA A 98 5.29 10.31 -6.16
CA ALA A 98 6.62 9.82 -5.84
C ALA A 98 7.15 10.43 -4.54
N GLY A 99 7.66 9.58 -3.65
CA GLY A 99 8.42 10.01 -2.49
C GLY A 99 9.83 10.48 -2.86
N LYS A 100 10.63 10.75 -1.84
CA LYS A 100 12.04 11.09 -2.04
C LYS A 100 12.78 9.95 -2.75
N ALA A 101 13.47 10.29 -3.84
CA ALA A 101 14.44 9.42 -4.48
C ALA A 101 15.75 9.41 -3.68
N TYR A 102 16.29 8.22 -3.45
CA TYR A 102 17.61 8.01 -2.85
C TYR A 102 18.57 7.50 -3.92
N PRO A 103 19.80 8.05 -4.01
CA PRO A 103 20.77 7.62 -5.00
C PRO A 103 21.26 6.19 -4.71
N PRO A 104 21.91 5.54 -5.69
CA PRO A 104 22.52 4.23 -5.48
C PRO A 104 23.62 4.31 -4.42
N MET A 105 23.70 3.26 -3.58
CA MET A 105 24.72 3.17 -2.51
C MET A 105 26.09 2.70 -3.02
N ALA A 106 26.11 2.05 -4.19
CA ALA A 106 27.31 1.53 -4.84
C ALA A 106 27.23 1.81 -6.35
N LYS A 107 28.40 1.94 -6.99
CA LYS A 107 28.53 2.32 -8.41
C LYS A 107 27.96 1.26 -9.36
N GLU A 108 28.00 0.00 -8.95
CA GLU A 108 27.55 -1.17 -9.72
C GLU A 108 26.08 -1.50 -9.47
N GLN A 109 25.42 -0.80 -8.54
CA GLN A 109 24.02 -1.05 -8.22
C GLN A 109 23.14 -0.65 -9.41
N TRP A 110 22.25 -1.56 -9.82
CA TRP A 110 21.32 -1.31 -10.92
C TRP A 110 20.37 -0.14 -10.63
N GLY A 111 20.21 0.75 -11.62
CA GLY A 111 19.32 1.91 -11.58
C GLY A 111 19.96 3.18 -10.99
N GLU A 112 19.36 4.34 -11.28
CA GLU A 112 19.86 5.68 -10.87
C GLU A 112 19.34 6.11 -9.49
N GLY A 113 18.50 5.29 -8.86
CA GLY A 113 17.94 5.57 -7.53
C GLY A 113 16.84 4.62 -7.13
N ALA A 114 16.34 4.79 -5.90
CA ALA A 114 15.25 4.00 -5.34
C ALA A 114 14.32 4.85 -4.46
N GLY A 115 13.07 4.41 -4.31
CA GLY A 115 12.05 5.09 -3.50
C GLY A 115 10.71 4.37 -3.54
N GLY A 116 9.66 5.06 -3.11
CA GLY A 116 8.29 4.55 -3.13
C GLY A 116 7.30 5.64 -3.54
N PHE A 117 6.03 5.27 -3.55
CA PHE A 117 4.92 6.11 -3.97
C PHE A 117 3.90 6.21 -2.84
N LEU A 118 3.37 7.41 -2.62
CA LEU A 118 2.33 7.69 -1.66
C LEU A 118 0.98 7.65 -2.36
N PHE A 119 0.20 6.61 -2.07
CA PHE A 119 -1.20 6.49 -2.46
C PHE A 119 -2.09 6.77 -1.26
N VAL A 120 -3.15 7.56 -1.45
CA VAL A 120 -4.09 7.94 -0.38
C VAL A 120 -5.47 7.40 -0.71
N TRP A 121 -6.08 6.74 0.27
CA TRP A 121 -7.47 6.33 0.19
C TRP A 121 -8.31 7.11 1.19
N GLU A 122 -9.43 7.65 0.73
CA GLU A 122 -10.41 8.38 1.55
C GLU A 122 -11.53 7.45 2.00
N ASN A 123 -11.84 7.48 3.29
CA ASN A 123 -12.82 6.57 3.87
C ASN A 123 -14.25 7.09 3.67
N ASP A 124 -15.02 6.30 2.93
CA ASP A 124 -16.44 6.52 2.67
C ASP A 124 -17.35 5.53 3.44
N VAL A 125 -16.77 4.62 4.23
CA VAL A 125 -17.51 3.51 4.84
C VAL A 125 -18.24 3.99 6.09
N ARG A 126 -19.57 3.96 6.03
CA ARG A 126 -20.48 4.32 7.13
C ARG A 126 -20.75 3.12 8.02
N ARG A 127 -20.98 3.35 9.32
CA ARG A 127 -21.43 2.29 10.24
C ARG A 127 -22.73 1.68 9.73
N LYS A 128 -22.91 0.37 9.90
CA LYS A 128 -24.23 -0.26 9.74
C LYS A 128 -25.20 0.22 10.82
N GLY A 129 -26.46 0.42 10.45
CA GLY A 129 -27.54 0.82 11.36
C GLY A 129 -28.76 1.33 10.60
N VAL A 130 -29.83 1.65 11.33
CA VAL A 130 -31.01 2.34 10.81
C VAL A 130 -31.04 3.73 11.41
N THR A 131 -31.14 4.78 10.59
CA THR A 131 -31.44 6.13 11.05
C THR A 131 -32.91 6.44 10.81
N ASN A 132 -33.51 7.26 11.68
CA ASN A 132 -34.85 7.78 11.43
C ASN A 132 -34.74 8.95 10.44
N GLN A 133 -35.47 8.84 9.33
CA GLN A 133 -35.79 9.86 8.31
C GLN A 133 -34.62 10.66 7.70
N ASP A 134 -34.37 10.41 6.41
CA ASP A 134 -33.74 11.24 5.37
C ASP A 134 -32.37 11.88 5.62
N VAL A 135 -31.76 11.67 6.79
CA VAL A 135 -30.39 12.08 7.11
C VAL A 135 -29.59 10.88 7.59
N ASP A 136 -28.50 10.57 6.89
CA ASP A 136 -27.51 9.61 7.37
C ASP A 136 -26.71 10.24 8.52
N GLN A 137 -27.16 9.99 9.75
CA GLN A 137 -26.43 10.36 10.97
C GLN A 137 -25.35 9.33 11.35
N LEU A 138 -25.12 8.30 10.54
CA LEU A 138 -24.15 7.28 10.86
C LEU A 138 -22.73 7.83 10.59
N GLY A 139 -21.95 7.91 11.67
CA GLY A 139 -20.54 8.18 11.58
C GLY A 139 -19.80 7.14 10.74
N LEU A 140 -18.54 7.41 10.44
CA LEU A 140 -17.67 6.44 9.78
C LEU A 140 -17.55 5.16 10.62
N ALA A 141 -17.49 4.03 9.92
CA ALA A 141 -17.24 2.73 10.51
C ALA A 141 -15.83 2.67 11.08
N GLU A 142 -15.69 1.96 12.21
CA GLU A 142 -14.37 1.71 12.80
C GLU A 142 -13.62 0.68 11.96
N LEU A 143 -12.42 1.03 11.50
CA LEU A 143 -11.53 0.11 10.81
C LEU A 143 -10.80 -0.75 11.85
N ARG A 144 -11.01 -2.07 11.81
CA ARG A 144 -10.39 -3.03 12.72
C ARG A 144 -8.98 -3.39 12.25
N SER A 145 -8.83 -3.82 11.00
CA SER A 145 -7.55 -4.26 10.48
C SER A 145 -7.40 -4.09 8.98
N ILE A 146 -6.15 -4.15 8.52
CA ILE A 146 -5.78 -4.17 7.10
C ILE A 146 -5.09 -5.50 6.78
N ASP A 147 -5.50 -6.11 5.69
CA ASP A 147 -4.75 -7.20 5.04
C ASP A 147 -4.11 -6.67 3.75
N ILE A 148 -3.01 -7.29 3.35
CA ILE A 148 -2.30 -7.01 2.11
C ILE A 148 -2.24 -8.32 1.34
N VAL A 149 -2.84 -8.37 0.16
CA VAL A 149 -2.95 -9.59 -0.65
C VAL A 149 -2.24 -9.36 -1.97
N SER A 150 -1.21 -10.15 -2.27
CA SER A 150 -0.52 -10.06 -3.55
C SER A 150 -1.35 -10.63 -4.69
N ALA A 151 -1.26 -10.00 -5.87
CA ALA A 151 -1.78 -10.56 -7.11
C ALA A 151 -0.87 -11.62 -7.74
N GLY A 152 0.33 -11.85 -7.19
CA GLY A 152 1.27 -12.88 -7.63
C GLY A 152 2.01 -12.56 -8.94
N ARG A 153 1.94 -11.32 -9.43
CA ARG A 153 2.61 -10.83 -10.65
C ARG A 153 3.87 -10.04 -10.28
N ALA A 154 3.82 -8.71 -10.31
CA ALA A 154 4.88 -7.88 -9.74
C ALA A 154 5.03 -8.17 -8.23
N THR A 155 6.24 -8.03 -7.70
CA THR A 155 6.52 -8.18 -6.27
C THR A 155 6.18 -6.87 -5.56
N PRO A 156 5.16 -6.85 -4.68
CA PRO A 156 4.83 -5.66 -3.91
C PRO A 156 5.85 -5.40 -2.81
N ILE A 157 6.14 -4.13 -2.57
CA ILE A 157 6.99 -3.63 -1.48
C ILE A 157 6.19 -2.61 -0.70
N VAL A 158 5.96 -2.85 0.58
CA VAL A 158 5.26 -1.91 1.47
C VAL A 158 6.26 -1.36 2.48
N PHE A 159 6.51 -0.07 2.39
CA PHE A 159 7.45 0.64 3.27
C PHE A 159 6.76 1.15 4.53
N ALA A 160 5.57 1.71 4.38
CA ALA A 160 4.78 2.19 5.50
C ALA A 160 3.29 2.23 5.17
N ILE A 161 2.47 2.10 6.20
CA ILE A 161 1.07 2.47 6.18
C ILE A 161 0.86 3.41 7.37
N THR A 162 0.01 4.43 7.22
CA THR A 162 -0.45 5.26 8.34
C THR A 162 -1.88 5.74 8.09
N VAL A 163 -2.53 6.27 9.12
CA VAL A 163 -3.92 6.72 9.08
C VAL A 163 -4.05 8.12 9.65
N GLU A 164 -5.09 8.83 9.21
CA GLU A 164 -5.59 10.05 9.82
C GLU A 164 -7.00 9.80 10.38
N GLU A 165 -7.29 10.37 11.55
CA GLU A 165 -8.54 10.25 12.30
C GLU A 165 -9.46 11.48 12.13
#